data_AF-A0A1G0MAN7-F1
#
_entry.id   AF-A0A1G0MAN7-F1
#
_cell.length_a   1.000
_cell.length_b   1.000
_cell.length_c   1.000
_cell.angle_alpha   90.00
_cell.angle_beta   90.00
_cell.angle_gamma   90.00
#
_symmetry.space_group_name_H-M   'P 1'
#
loop_
_entity.id
_entity.type
_entity.pdbx_description
1 polymer ?
#
loop_
_entity_poly.entity_id
_entity_poly.type
_entity_poly.pdbx_seq_one_letter_code
_entity_poly.pdbx_strand_id
1 'polypeptide(L)'
;MHNVKNNSASALASQLSIDAVTMTVGADVFPLAPFYLTIVDGAGSSLEVVEVTGKNALDFTVVRAYEGTNQTHPAGRAVELRMMAQHIIELQDAAAVVRPAGNWVTDTKNLREANASGKKVVLAAGTFYLEGDGTEIIKKQNMARWDGAGLSESILKIRSTVPLTRDVFRCIPPQVDEIGYRNRGLQLSNFAIVPETYTTRCARHAIHLDLNDAASWFTSQFDIHHLHLDYTGGRSFYASNTETDGYFCGGLEKCLIWSGVQMIGAGDSLYFEKNTIAGENIGIEITQVGGANVVSIANNNITARGGAMKLNTDRVKILDNNIEIYANGGTAPATEPAAIIHITGYVWGTTTNARIEGNTVLNILGTSAAACKIENCNLAKISNNRFHGGSGGAQDFIIAASCTATCIYPDNQFYNSRVTNSGTGTVYVS
;
A
#
# COMPACT_ATOMS: atom_id res chain seq x y z
N MET A 1 5.19 24.13 -9.26
CA MET A 1 3.91 24.55 -8.66
C MET A 1 3.71 26.03 -8.95
N HIS A 2 2.88 26.40 -9.93
CA HIS A 2 2.45 27.80 -10.04
C HIS A 2 1.47 28.03 -8.89
N ASN A 3 1.83 28.89 -7.94
CA ASN A 3 0.83 29.46 -7.04
C ASN A 3 -0.30 29.98 -7.94
N VAL A 4 -1.48 29.38 -7.86
CA VAL A 4 -2.66 29.91 -8.55
C VAL A 4 -2.95 31.24 -7.87
N LYS A 5 -2.36 32.31 -8.42
CA LYS A 5 -2.64 33.66 -7.99
C LYS A 5 -4.02 33.97 -8.55
N ASN A 6 -5.03 33.99 -7.68
CA ASN A 6 -6.29 34.65 -7.98
C ASN A 6 -5.95 36.03 -8.56
N ASN A 7 -6.62 36.44 -9.64
CA ASN A 7 -6.31 37.64 -10.44
C ASN A 7 -5.14 37.52 -11.43
N SER A 8 -4.80 36.31 -11.90
CA SER A 8 -3.95 36.18 -13.09
C SER A 8 -4.71 36.80 -14.28
N ALA A 9 -4.09 37.77 -14.93
CA ALA A 9 -4.73 38.56 -15.98
C ALA A 9 -3.87 38.58 -17.24
N SER A 10 -4.53 38.50 -18.38
CA SER A 10 -3.94 38.66 -19.71
C SER A 10 -4.93 39.43 -20.60
N ALA A 11 -4.68 39.44 -21.90
CA ALA A 11 -5.61 39.91 -22.89
C ALA A 11 -5.79 38.87 -23.99
N LEU A 12 -6.91 38.90 -24.71
CA LEU A 12 -7.08 38.15 -25.94
C LEU A 12 -6.00 38.56 -26.95
N ALA A 13 -5.22 37.60 -27.45
CA ALA A 13 -4.26 37.85 -28.53
C ALA A 13 -4.96 38.02 -29.89
N SER A 14 -6.12 37.38 -30.04
CA SER A 14 -6.97 37.42 -31.24
C SER A 14 -8.44 37.56 -30.87
N GLN A 15 -9.26 37.99 -31.81
CA GLN A 15 -10.71 38.04 -31.61
C GLN A 15 -11.25 36.64 -31.25
N LEU A 16 -12.13 36.60 -30.25
CA LEU A 16 -12.92 35.41 -29.90
C LEU A 16 -14.33 35.57 -30.50
N SER A 17 -14.57 34.93 -31.64
CA SER A 17 -15.87 34.94 -32.32
C SER A 17 -16.94 34.18 -31.54
N ILE A 18 -18.21 34.50 -31.78
CA ILE A 18 -19.37 33.97 -31.02
C ILE A 18 -19.38 32.42 -30.88
N ASP A 19 -18.95 31.69 -31.91
CA ASP A 19 -18.95 30.21 -31.94
C ASP A 19 -17.55 29.59 -31.79
N ALA A 20 -16.57 30.37 -31.37
CA ALA A 20 -15.20 29.88 -31.23
C ALA A 20 -15.09 28.86 -30.07
N VAL A 21 -14.49 27.71 -30.36
CA VAL A 21 -14.13 26.66 -29.39
C VAL A 21 -12.68 26.77 -28.93
N THR A 22 -11.96 27.75 -29.46
CA THR A 22 -10.57 28.03 -29.13
C THR A 22 -10.38 29.52 -28.85
N MET A 23 -9.54 29.83 -27.87
CA MET A 23 -9.19 31.19 -27.46
C MET A 23 -7.68 31.31 -27.32
N THR A 24 -7.07 32.34 -27.89
CA THR A 24 -5.64 32.62 -27.72
C THR A 24 -5.44 33.81 -26.79
N VAL A 25 -4.62 33.65 -25.76
CA VAL A 25 -4.28 34.72 -24.81
C VAL A 25 -2.89 35.30 -25.09
N GLY A 26 -2.64 36.54 -24.68
CA GLY A 26 -1.39 37.25 -24.93
C GLY A 26 -0.23 36.83 -24.00
N ALA A 27 -0.51 36.12 -22.91
CA ALA A 27 0.51 35.67 -21.97
C ALA A 27 0.11 34.35 -21.28
N ASP A 28 1.09 33.45 -21.12
CA ASP A 28 0.90 32.17 -20.44
C ASP A 28 1.04 32.31 -18.92
N VAL A 29 0.03 32.93 -18.30
CA VAL A 29 0.00 33.21 -16.85
C VAL A 29 -1.05 32.38 -16.11
N PHE A 30 -1.72 31.46 -16.80
CA PHE A 30 -2.88 30.72 -16.31
C PHE A 30 -2.51 29.27 -15.90
N PRO A 31 -3.26 28.62 -15.00
CA PRO A 31 -2.99 27.24 -14.59
C PRO A 31 -3.18 26.22 -15.72
N LEU A 32 -2.92 24.94 -15.43
CA LEU A 32 -3.32 23.83 -16.31
C LEU A 32 -4.84 23.66 -16.27
N ALA A 33 -5.44 23.30 -17.41
CA ALA A 33 -6.88 23.02 -17.53
C ALA A 33 -7.32 21.82 -16.66
N PRO A 34 -8.59 21.76 -16.19
CA PRO A 34 -9.67 22.72 -16.45
C PRO A 34 -9.73 23.91 -15.45
N PHE A 35 -10.22 25.06 -15.90
CA PHE A 35 -10.51 26.25 -15.06
C PHE A 35 -11.47 27.21 -15.77
N TYR A 36 -12.03 28.19 -15.03
CA TYR A 36 -12.91 29.21 -15.60
C TYR A 36 -12.19 30.54 -15.80
N LEU A 37 -12.51 31.26 -16.87
CA LEU A 37 -12.02 32.60 -17.13
C LEU A 37 -13.18 33.56 -17.29
N THR A 38 -13.00 34.77 -16.77
CA THR A 38 -13.91 35.89 -17.01
C THR A 38 -13.32 36.81 -18.06
N ILE A 39 -14.05 37.03 -19.14
CA ILE A 39 -13.75 38.10 -20.10
C ILE A 39 -14.40 39.37 -19.55
N VAL A 40 -13.61 40.42 -19.36
CA VAL A 40 -14.08 41.67 -18.75
C VAL A 40 -14.16 42.80 -19.77
N ASP A 41 -15.10 43.73 -19.58
CA ASP A 41 -15.12 44.95 -20.37
C ASP A 41 -14.01 45.93 -19.95
N GLY A 42 -13.82 46.99 -20.75
CA GLY A 42 -12.86 48.06 -20.42
C GLY A 42 -13.23 48.87 -19.17
N ALA A 43 -14.42 48.65 -18.59
CA ALA A 43 -14.87 49.24 -17.34
C ALA A 43 -14.77 48.25 -16.15
N GLY A 44 -14.25 47.03 -16.36
CA GLY A 44 -14.07 46.00 -15.33
C GLY A 44 -15.32 45.17 -15.01
N SER A 45 -16.41 45.35 -15.75
CA SER A 45 -17.64 44.57 -15.61
C SER A 45 -17.47 43.20 -16.27
N SER A 46 -18.00 42.15 -15.63
CA SER A 46 -17.98 40.78 -16.16
C SER A 46 -18.87 40.73 -17.42
N LEU A 47 -18.27 40.43 -18.58
CA LEU A 47 -19.01 40.30 -19.84
C LEU A 47 -19.42 38.85 -20.10
N GLU A 48 -18.56 37.90 -19.79
CA GLU A 48 -18.80 36.48 -20.05
C GLU A 48 -17.85 35.58 -19.24
N VAL A 49 -18.35 34.43 -18.82
CA VAL A 49 -17.54 33.36 -18.22
C VAL A 49 -17.41 32.19 -19.19
N VAL A 50 -16.18 31.75 -19.44
CA VAL A 50 -15.86 30.59 -20.28
C VAL A 50 -15.12 29.53 -19.45
N GLU A 51 -15.42 28.26 -19.70
CA GLU A 51 -14.65 27.15 -19.15
C GLU A 51 -13.51 26.79 -20.11
N VAL A 52 -12.28 26.76 -19.62
CA VAL A 52 -11.11 26.25 -20.35
C VAL A 52 -11.00 24.76 -20.06
N THR A 53 -11.21 23.93 -21.09
CA THR A 53 -11.17 22.46 -20.98
C THR A 53 -9.85 21.86 -21.49
N GLY A 54 -9.05 22.66 -22.21
CA GLY A 54 -7.73 22.28 -22.70
C GLY A 54 -6.82 23.50 -22.84
N LYS A 55 -5.51 23.29 -22.73
CA LYS A 55 -4.51 24.37 -22.84
C LYS A 55 -3.23 23.85 -23.49
N ASN A 56 -2.76 24.55 -24.51
CA ASN A 56 -1.45 24.35 -25.14
C ASN A 56 -0.75 25.71 -25.28
N ALA A 57 0.20 26.00 -24.39
CA ALA A 57 0.85 27.31 -24.28
C ALA A 57 -0.18 28.45 -24.18
N LEU A 58 -0.31 29.27 -25.24
CA LEU A 58 -1.21 30.43 -25.30
C LEU A 58 -2.61 30.08 -25.86
N ASP A 59 -2.80 28.88 -26.41
CA ASP A 59 -4.04 28.46 -27.06
C ASP A 59 -4.87 27.57 -26.13
N PHE A 60 -6.08 28.02 -25.83
CA PHE A 60 -7.02 27.38 -24.92
C PHE A 60 -8.20 26.80 -25.69
N THR A 61 -8.58 25.57 -25.38
CA THR A 61 -9.87 25.00 -25.78
C THR A 61 -10.91 25.48 -24.77
N VAL A 62 -11.97 26.10 -25.25
CA VAL A 62 -12.99 26.74 -24.41
C VAL A 62 -14.39 26.22 -24.70
N VAL A 63 -15.21 26.13 -23.65
CA VAL A 63 -16.66 25.94 -23.70
C VAL A 63 -17.30 27.23 -23.19
N ARG A 64 -18.22 27.79 -23.98
CA ARG A 64 -18.83 29.09 -23.68
C ARG A 64 -20.08 28.95 -22.82
N ALA A 65 -20.19 29.88 -21.86
CA ALA A 65 -21.33 30.24 -21.02
C ALA A 65 -21.96 29.15 -20.12
N TYR A 66 -21.79 29.33 -18.80
CA TYR A 66 -22.78 28.94 -17.79
C TYR A 66 -23.69 30.15 -17.41
N GLU A 67 -23.20 31.41 -17.52
CA GLU A 67 -23.98 32.64 -17.29
C GLU A 67 -23.57 33.79 -18.23
N GLY A 68 -24.51 34.31 -19.05
CA GLY A 68 -24.39 35.60 -19.75
C GLY A 68 -23.81 35.60 -21.18
N THR A 69 -24.72 35.64 -22.17
CA THR A 69 -24.57 36.02 -23.60
C THR A 69 -23.28 35.63 -24.34
N ASN A 70 -23.34 34.56 -25.15
CA ASN A 70 -22.36 34.31 -26.22
C ASN A 70 -22.23 35.58 -27.09
N GLN A 71 -21.06 36.19 -27.09
CA GLN A 71 -20.80 37.41 -27.86
C GLN A 71 -19.43 37.37 -28.53
N THR A 72 -19.21 38.23 -29.52
CA THR A 72 -17.87 38.35 -30.11
C THR A 72 -17.02 39.31 -29.27
N HIS A 73 -15.83 38.87 -28.87
CA HIS A 73 -14.88 39.71 -28.13
C HIS A 73 -13.69 40.09 -29.01
N PRO A 74 -13.39 41.39 -29.20
CA PRO A 74 -12.25 41.80 -30.01
C PRO A 74 -10.92 41.44 -29.32
N ALA A 75 -9.84 41.37 -30.12
CA ALA A 75 -8.49 41.25 -29.60
C ALA A 75 -8.18 42.40 -28.62
N GLY A 76 -7.29 42.13 -27.65
CA GLY A 76 -6.93 43.09 -26.59
C GLY A 76 -7.91 43.14 -25.41
N ARG A 77 -9.06 42.44 -25.47
CA ARG A 77 -9.96 42.34 -24.31
C ARG A 77 -9.27 41.65 -23.15
N ALA A 78 -9.41 42.20 -21.95
CA ALA A 78 -8.84 41.61 -20.76
C ALA A 78 -9.53 40.29 -20.42
N VAL A 79 -8.71 39.32 -20.04
CA VAL A 79 -9.12 37.97 -19.64
C VAL A 79 -8.53 37.71 -18.27
N GLU A 80 -9.39 37.47 -17.30
CA GLU A 80 -9.03 37.37 -15.89
C GLU A 80 -9.45 36.04 -15.30
N LEU A 81 -8.56 35.44 -14.52
CA LEU A 81 -8.90 34.34 -13.63
C LEU A 81 -9.57 34.92 -12.37
N ARG A 82 -10.91 35.02 -12.40
CA ARG A 82 -11.73 35.38 -11.23
C ARG A 82 -12.35 34.12 -10.65
N MET A 83 -11.65 33.49 -9.72
CA MET A 83 -12.23 32.39 -8.98
C MET A 83 -12.98 32.92 -7.75
N MET A 84 -14.21 32.46 -7.54
CA MET A 84 -14.87 32.66 -6.23
C MET A 84 -14.00 32.04 -5.14
N ALA A 85 -13.96 32.64 -3.95
CA ALA A 85 -13.18 32.12 -2.81
C ALA A 85 -13.49 30.65 -2.53
N GLN A 86 -14.76 30.24 -2.71
CA GLN A 86 -15.21 28.86 -2.62
C GLN A 86 -14.57 27.96 -3.69
N HIS A 87 -14.46 28.37 -4.95
CA HIS A 87 -13.75 27.60 -5.99
C HIS A 87 -12.24 27.52 -5.73
N ILE A 88 -11.64 28.53 -5.08
CA ILE A 88 -10.22 28.48 -4.68
C ILE A 88 -10.04 27.45 -3.58
N ILE A 89 -10.91 27.46 -2.58
CA ILE A 89 -10.94 26.44 -1.52
C ILE A 89 -11.17 25.06 -2.15
N GLU A 90 -12.11 24.92 -3.10
CA GLU A 90 -12.37 23.66 -3.78
C GLU A 90 -11.19 23.19 -4.64
N LEU A 91 -10.47 24.07 -5.35
CA LEU A 91 -9.23 23.68 -6.06
C LEU A 91 -8.05 23.44 -5.10
N GLN A 92 -8.05 24.09 -3.93
CA GLN A 92 -7.06 23.87 -2.87
C GLN A 92 -7.31 22.58 -2.10
N ASP A 93 -8.56 22.17 -1.94
CA ASP A 93 -8.97 20.92 -1.30
C ASP A 93 -9.10 19.76 -2.30
N ALA A 94 -9.17 20.06 -3.60
CA ALA A 94 -9.24 19.07 -4.66
C ALA A 94 -8.02 18.13 -4.61
N ALA A 95 -8.30 16.84 -4.78
CA ALA A 95 -7.29 15.82 -4.90
C ALA A 95 -6.26 16.18 -5.99
N ALA A 96 -4.99 15.83 -5.74
CA ALA A 96 -3.95 15.89 -6.75
C ALA A 96 -4.16 14.73 -7.74
N VAL A 97 -4.87 15.01 -8.84
CA VAL A 97 -5.08 14.04 -9.92
C VAL A 97 -3.82 13.98 -10.79
N VAL A 98 -3.23 12.80 -10.91
CA VAL A 98 -2.02 12.56 -11.71
C VAL A 98 -2.39 11.72 -12.92
N ARG A 99 -1.96 12.16 -14.11
CA ARG A 99 -2.12 11.43 -15.37
C ARG A 99 -0.75 10.96 -15.86
N PRO A 100 -0.66 9.76 -16.44
CA PRO A 100 0.60 9.27 -16.97
C PRO A 100 0.98 10.07 -18.22
N ALA A 101 2.23 10.53 -18.24
CA ALA A 101 2.92 11.15 -19.37
C ALA A 101 3.63 10.11 -20.25
N GLY A 102 3.72 8.86 -19.81
CA GLY A 102 4.26 7.75 -20.61
C GLY A 102 5.79 7.73 -20.68
N ASN A 103 6.48 8.34 -19.72
CA ASN A 103 7.94 8.35 -19.67
C ASN A 103 8.46 8.44 -18.23
N TRP A 104 9.63 7.84 -18.01
CA TRP A 104 10.24 7.63 -16.69
C TRP A 104 10.42 8.92 -15.88
N VAL A 105 10.96 9.97 -16.50
CA VAL A 105 11.32 11.22 -15.81
C VAL A 105 10.07 11.99 -15.41
N THR A 106 9.16 12.23 -16.35
CA THR A 106 7.97 13.07 -16.12
C THR A 106 6.99 12.40 -15.17
N ASP A 107 6.73 11.10 -15.31
CA ASP A 107 5.82 10.38 -14.41
C ASP A 107 6.33 10.38 -12.98
N THR A 108 7.60 10.04 -12.77
CA THR A 108 8.24 10.10 -11.46
C THR A 108 8.12 11.49 -10.85
N LYS A 109 8.43 12.54 -11.63
CA LYS A 109 8.36 13.92 -11.17
C LYS A 109 6.93 14.30 -10.77
N ASN A 110 5.94 14.02 -11.61
CA ASN A 110 4.54 14.34 -11.36
C ASN A 110 4.01 13.64 -10.10
N LEU A 111 4.37 12.37 -9.90
CA LEU A 111 4.01 11.60 -8.71
C LEU A 111 4.67 12.17 -7.44
N ARG A 112 5.95 12.56 -7.52
CA ARG A 112 6.66 13.22 -6.41
C ARG A 112 6.03 14.56 -6.05
N GLU A 113 5.65 15.37 -7.05
CA GLU A 113 4.98 16.66 -6.84
C GLU A 113 3.58 16.48 -6.23
N ALA A 114 2.81 15.52 -6.72
CA ALA A 114 1.51 15.18 -6.14
C ALA A 114 1.63 14.69 -4.70
N ASN A 115 2.60 13.81 -4.41
CA ASN A 115 2.91 13.39 -3.05
C ASN A 115 3.26 14.58 -2.15
N ALA A 116 4.14 15.46 -2.60
CA ALA A 116 4.62 16.62 -1.83
C ALA A 116 3.51 17.65 -1.53
N SER A 117 2.40 17.64 -2.30
CA SER A 117 1.26 18.52 -2.05
C SER A 117 0.55 18.26 -0.72
N GLY A 118 0.70 17.05 -0.15
CA GLY A 118 0.00 16.63 1.08
C GLY A 118 -1.50 16.39 0.90
N LYS A 119 -2.05 16.56 -0.32
CA LYS A 119 -3.44 16.29 -0.66
C LYS A 119 -3.67 14.81 -1.01
N LYS A 120 -4.94 14.36 -0.98
CA LYS A 120 -5.30 13.06 -1.58
C LYS A 120 -4.75 13.00 -3.00
N VAL A 121 -4.04 11.94 -3.34
CA VAL A 121 -3.52 11.69 -4.68
C VAL A 121 -4.46 10.71 -5.37
N VAL A 122 -4.90 11.07 -6.57
CA VAL A 122 -5.74 10.22 -7.43
C VAL A 122 -4.95 9.90 -8.69
N LEU A 123 -4.66 8.62 -8.90
CA LEU A 123 -4.00 8.15 -10.10
C LEU A 123 -5.07 7.89 -11.17
N ALA A 124 -4.96 8.57 -12.31
CA ALA A 124 -5.76 8.24 -13.47
C ALA A 124 -5.39 6.83 -14.01
N ALA A 125 -6.26 6.27 -14.84
CA ALA A 125 -5.94 5.05 -15.57
C ALA A 125 -4.74 5.28 -16.52
N GLY A 126 -3.92 4.25 -16.64
CA GLY A 126 -2.73 4.14 -17.47
C GLY A 126 -1.49 3.69 -16.67
N THR A 127 -0.37 3.59 -17.39
CA THR A 127 0.92 3.17 -16.82
C THR A 127 1.78 4.40 -16.53
N PHE A 128 2.17 4.57 -15.28
CA PHE A 128 3.16 5.53 -14.84
C PHE A 128 4.52 4.84 -14.79
N TYR A 129 5.51 5.47 -15.41
CA TYR A 129 6.87 4.95 -15.49
C TYR A 129 7.73 5.53 -14.37
N LEU A 130 8.18 4.69 -13.44
CA LEU A 130 8.91 5.10 -12.25
C LEU A 130 10.40 4.79 -12.41
N GLU A 131 11.22 5.81 -12.27
CA GLU A 131 12.64 5.71 -12.02
C GLU A 131 13.00 6.59 -10.83
N GLY A 132 14.27 6.61 -10.43
CA GLY A 132 14.67 7.52 -9.36
C GLY A 132 16.06 7.28 -8.88
N ASP A 133 16.46 8.13 -7.96
CA ASP A 133 17.74 8.24 -7.27
C ASP A 133 17.56 8.10 -5.75
N GLY A 134 18.65 8.17 -4.98
CA GLY A 134 18.60 8.10 -3.52
C GLY A 134 18.20 6.73 -2.95
N THR A 135 17.54 6.72 -1.79
CA THR A 135 17.07 5.52 -1.07
C THR A 135 15.62 5.16 -1.38
N GLU A 136 14.86 6.06 -2.02
CA GLU A 136 13.46 5.82 -2.39
C GLU A 136 13.05 6.55 -3.68
N ILE A 137 12.05 6.03 -4.38
CA ILE A 137 11.43 6.73 -5.51
C ILE A 137 10.45 7.79 -4.98
N ILE A 138 9.51 7.41 -4.13
CA ILE A 138 8.53 8.28 -3.49
C ILE A 138 8.75 8.28 -1.97
N LYS A 139 9.27 9.39 -1.45
CA LYS A 139 9.37 9.63 -0.01
C LYS A 139 8.05 10.18 0.53
N LYS A 140 7.28 9.35 1.24
CA LYS A 140 5.97 9.73 1.75
C LYS A 140 6.06 10.14 3.23
N GLN A 141 6.11 11.45 3.48
CA GLN A 141 6.17 12.05 4.83
C GLN A 141 4.83 12.67 5.28
N ASN A 142 3.77 12.41 4.53
CA ASN A 142 2.41 12.84 4.84
C ASN A 142 1.47 11.64 4.80
N MET A 143 0.37 11.72 5.53
CA MET A 143 -0.64 10.67 5.60
C MET A 143 -1.70 10.78 4.49
N ALA A 144 -1.40 11.54 3.43
CA ALA A 144 -2.35 11.75 2.36
C ALA A 144 -2.68 10.44 1.64
N ARG A 145 -3.95 10.20 1.35
CA ARG A 145 -4.41 8.95 0.74
C ARG A 145 -4.00 8.88 -0.73
N TRP A 146 -3.58 7.71 -1.21
CA TRP A 146 -3.35 7.45 -2.62
C TRP A 146 -4.37 6.43 -3.12
N ASP A 147 -5.01 6.76 -4.23
CA ASP A 147 -6.13 6.01 -4.77
C ASP A 147 -6.00 5.93 -6.29
N GLY A 148 -5.98 4.73 -6.85
CA GLY A 148 -5.93 4.52 -8.30
C GLY A 148 -7.29 4.16 -8.90
N ALA A 149 -7.31 4.04 -10.22
CA ALA A 149 -8.49 3.66 -10.98
C ALA A 149 -8.81 2.15 -10.93
N GLY A 150 -7.93 1.33 -10.35
CA GLY A 150 -8.05 -0.12 -10.28
C GLY A 150 -6.72 -0.85 -10.51
N LEU A 151 -6.65 -2.11 -10.10
CA LEU A 151 -5.42 -2.94 -10.14
C LEU A 151 -4.81 -3.11 -11.54
N SER A 152 -5.64 -3.16 -12.58
CA SER A 152 -5.19 -3.25 -13.97
C SER A 152 -5.29 -1.92 -14.71
N GLU A 153 -5.79 -0.89 -14.04
CA GLU A 153 -6.06 0.43 -14.62
C GLU A 153 -4.93 1.40 -14.28
N SER A 154 -4.55 1.52 -13.02
CA SER A 154 -3.43 2.39 -12.59
C SER A 154 -2.22 1.53 -12.23
N ILE A 155 -1.18 1.59 -13.06
CA ILE A 155 0.02 0.76 -12.91
C ILE A 155 1.24 1.65 -12.70
N LEU A 156 1.94 1.46 -11.59
CA LEU A 156 3.25 2.05 -11.32
C LEU A 156 4.33 1.05 -11.75
N LYS A 157 4.91 1.26 -12.94
CA LYS A 157 5.92 0.37 -13.52
C LYS A 157 7.32 0.84 -13.15
N ILE A 158 8.08 0.01 -12.44
CA ILE A 158 9.41 0.33 -11.92
C ILE A 158 10.47 -0.03 -12.95
N ARG A 159 11.34 0.92 -13.31
CA ARG A 159 12.45 0.67 -14.26
C ARG A 159 13.38 -0.45 -13.77
N SER A 160 13.73 -1.36 -14.67
CA SER A 160 14.60 -2.53 -14.40
C SER A 160 15.98 -2.13 -13.82
N THR A 161 16.46 -0.93 -14.12
CA THR A 161 17.74 -0.41 -13.63
C THR A 161 17.67 0.21 -12.22
N VAL A 162 16.50 0.23 -11.58
CA VAL A 162 16.39 0.69 -10.19
C VAL A 162 17.09 -0.33 -9.27
N PRO A 163 18.13 0.09 -8.52
CA PRO A 163 18.93 -0.82 -7.71
C PRO A 163 18.13 -1.44 -6.57
N LEU A 164 18.55 -2.63 -6.13
CA LEU A 164 17.94 -3.39 -5.03
C LEU A 164 18.12 -2.75 -3.64
N THR A 165 18.67 -1.54 -3.57
CA THR A 165 18.81 -0.74 -2.35
C THR A 165 17.79 0.39 -2.26
N ARG A 166 16.94 0.55 -3.28
CA ARG A 166 15.98 1.67 -3.39
C ARG A 166 14.54 1.19 -3.20
N ASP A 167 13.82 1.76 -2.25
CA ASP A 167 12.39 1.48 -2.07
C ASP A 167 11.53 2.23 -3.10
N VAL A 168 10.35 1.71 -3.46
CA VAL A 168 9.42 2.45 -4.33
C VAL A 168 8.69 3.50 -3.51
N PHE A 169 7.88 3.08 -2.54
CA PHE A 169 7.36 3.96 -1.48
C PHE A 169 8.14 3.72 -0.20
N ARG A 170 8.76 4.79 0.32
CA ARG A 170 9.24 4.82 1.69
C ARG A 170 8.38 5.79 2.49
N CYS A 171 7.48 5.23 3.29
CA CYS A 171 6.54 5.95 4.12
C CYS A 171 7.16 6.18 5.49
N ILE A 172 7.49 7.42 5.78
CA ILE A 172 8.12 7.84 7.03
C ILE A 172 7.09 8.72 7.75
N PRO A 173 6.45 8.25 8.82
CA PRO A 173 5.48 9.05 9.55
C PRO A 173 6.07 10.40 9.97
N PRO A 174 5.32 11.49 9.86
CA PRO A 174 5.80 12.80 10.31
C PRO A 174 5.98 12.80 11.83
N GLN A 175 6.72 13.78 12.33
CA GLN A 175 6.87 14.01 13.77
C GLN A 175 5.49 14.07 14.44
N VAL A 176 5.38 13.38 15.58
CA VAL A 176 4.18 13.35 16.42
C VAL A 176 3.90 14.79 16.90
N ASP A 177 2.69 15.30 16.64
CA ASP A 177 2.23 16.53 17.30
C ASP A 177 1.80 16.25 18.75
N GLU A 178 1.55 17.26 19.57
CA GLU A 178 1.24 17.09 21.01
C GLU A 178 0.08 16.10 21.29
N ILE A 179 -0.80 15.90 20.30
CA ILE A 179 -1.99 15.05 20.36
C ILE A 179 -1.85 13.74 19.55
N GLY A 180 -0.73 13.54 18.85
CA GLY A 180 -0.37 12.31 18.15
C GLY A 180 -1.31 11.87 17.03
N TYR A 181 -1.88 12.82 16.27
CA TYR A 181 -2.78 12.53 15.15
C TYR A 181 -2.07 12.52 13.80
N ARG A 182 -0.92 13.18 13.66
CA ARG A 182 -0.24 13.32 12.36
C ARG A 182 0.36 12.01 11.82
N ASN A 183 0.55 11.00 12.64
CA ASN A 183 1.08 9.69 12.25
C ASN A 183 -0.01 8.63 12.03
N ARG A 184 -1.27 9.06 11.80
CA ARG A 184 -2.43 8.19 11.58
C ARG A 184 -3.00 8.27 10.16
N GLY A 185 -3.61 7.18 9.68
CA GLY A 185 -4.48 7.22 8.50
C GLY A 185 -3.77 7.11 7.15
N LEU A 186 -2.60 6.47 7.09
CA LEU A 186 -1.90 6.23 5.83
C LEU A 186 -2.76 5.28 5.00
N GLN A 187 -3.12 5.67 3.78
CA GLN A 187 -3.87 4.80 2.87
C GLN A 187 -3.27 4.77 1.47
N LEU A 188 -3.15 3.56 0.94
CA LEU A 188 -2.73 3.27 -0.44
C LEU A 188 -3.71 2.23 -1.00
N SER A 189 -4.36 2.54 -2.12
CA SER A 189 -5.43 1.69 -2.66
C SER A 189 -5.62 1.76 -4.17
N ASN A 190 -6.16 0.68 -4.74
CA ASN A 190 -6.65 0.61 -6.13
C ASN A 190 -5.61 0.83 -7.23
N PHE A 191 -4.37 0.39 -7.05
CA PHE A 191 -3.34 0.41 -8.11
C PHE A 191 -2.37 -0.76 -7.98
N ALA A 192 -1.54 -0.96 -9.01
CA ALA A 192 -0.47 -1.94 -9.03
C ALA A 192 0.91 -1.28 -8.95
N ILE A 193 1.86 -1.94 -8.30
CA ILE A 193 3.29 -1.65 -8.34
C ILE A 193 3.97 -2.88 -8.95
N VAL A 194 4.53 -2.72 -10.15
CA VAL A 194 5.08 -3.84 -10.93
C VAL A 194 6.49 -3.53 -11.44
N PRO A 195 7.41 -4.50 -11.49
CA PRO A 195 8.68 -4.31 -12.18
C PRO A 195 8.48 -4.19 -13.69
N GLU A 196 9.39 -3.51 -14.38
CA GLU A 196 9.40 -3.40 -15.85
C GLU A 196 9.52 -4.78 -16.51
N THR A 197 10.30 -5.68 -15.91
CA THR A 197 10.48 -7.05 -16.36
C THR A 197 10.35 -8.01 -15.19
N TYR A 198 9.85 -9.22 -15.47
CA TYR A 198 9.73 -10.29 -14.47
C TYR A 198 11.02 -11.09 -14.28
N THR A 199 12.02 -10.88 -15.14
CA THR A 199 13.27 -11.65 -15.17
C THR A 199 14.37 -11.05 -14.31
N THR A 200 14.35 -9.73 -14.10
CA THR A 200 15.32 -9.03 -13.24
C THR A 200 14.57 -8.30 -12.15
N ARG A 201 14.84 -8.66 -10.89
CA ARG A 201 14.31 -7.90 -9.75
C ARG A 201 14.83 -6.46 -9.82
N CYS A 202 13.97 -5.51 -9.51
CA CYS A 202 14.31 -4.11 -9.36
C CYS A 202 13.71 -3.57 -8.06
N ALA A 203 14.27 -2.46 -7.56
CA ALA A 203 13.94 -1.91 -6.25
C ALA A 203 14.13 -2.91 -5.08
N ARG A 204 14.13 -2.39 -3.87
CA ARG A 204 14.23 -3.18 -2.65
C ARG A 204 12.85 -3.59 -2.17
N HIS A 205 12.00 -2.64 -1.80
CA HIS A 205 10.63 -2.87 -1.36
C HIS A 205 9.62 -2.09 -2.18
N ALA A 206 8.41 -2.63 -2.40
CA ALA A 206 7.34 -1.86 -3.06
C ALA A 206 6.78 -0.82 -2.09
N ILE A 207 6.48 -1.23 -0.86
CA ILE A 207 6.09 -0.33 0.23
C ILE A 207 6.96 -0.65 1.45
N HIS A 208 7.61 0.39 1.95
CA HIS A 208 8.37 0.36 3.20
C HIS A 208 7.78 1.36 4.19
N LEU A 209 7.14 0.87 5.26
CA LEU A 209 6.75 1.70 6.41
C LEU A 209 7.92 1.79 7.38
N ASP A 210 8.56 2.95 7.45
CA ASP A 210 9.84 3.12 8.14
C ASP A 210 9.68 4.00 9.37
N LEU A 211 9.78 3.39 10.56
CA LEU A 211 9.84 4.12 11.83
C LEU A 211 11.28 4.39 12.28
N ASN A 212 12.28 3.74 11.68
CA ASN A 212 13.70 3.93 12.04
C ASN A 212 14.25 5.27 11.57
N ASP A 213 13.68 5.82 10.49
CA ASP A 213 14.00 7.15 9.96
C ASP A 213 12.88 8.17 10.26
N ALA A 214 11.97 7.82 11.16
CA ALA A 214 10.90 8.70 11.59
C ALA A 214 11.33 9.53 12.80
N ALA A 215 10.88 10.78 12.86
CA ALA A 215 10.86 11.55 14.12
C ALA A 215 9.70 11.13 15.03
N SER A 216 9.15 9.93 14.80
CA SER A 216 8.00 9.36 15.48
C SER A 216 8.36 7.95 15.93
N TRP A 217 7.84 7.58 17.09
CA TRP A 217 8.05 6.28 17.71
C TRP A 217 6.92 5.29 17.38
N PHE A 218 5.87 5.73 16.65
CA PHE A 218 4.78 4.87 16.24
C PHE A 218 4.08 5.34 14.96
N THR A 219 3.27 4.46 14.36
CA THR A 219 2.23 4.85 13.39
C THR A 219 0.99 4.01 13.62
N SER A 220 -0.19 4.58 13.35
CA SER A 220 -1.43 3.84 13.55
C SER A 220 -2.46 4.05 12.45
N GLN A 221 -3.49 3.21 12.41
CA GLN A 221 -4.63 3.37 11.51
C GLN A 221 -4.22 3.43 10.03
N PHE A 222 -3.16 2.70 9.65
CA PHE A 222 -2.80 2.55 8.25
C PHE A 222 -3.68 1.48 7.61
N ASP A 223 -4.13 1.74 6.39
CA ASP A 223 -5.05 0.87 5.67
C ASP A 223 -4.58 0.77 4.23
N ILE A 224 -3.96 -0.36 3.91
CA ILE A 224 -3.39 -0.65 2.61
C ILE A 224 -4.22 -1.75 2.00
N HIS A 225 -5.00 -1.41 0.98
CA HIS A 225 -6.03 -2.31 0.49
C HIS A 225 -6.17 -2.32 -1.01
N HIS A 226 -6.55 -3.47 -1.56
CA HIS A 226 -6.79 -3.62 -2.99
C HIS A 226 -5.62 -3.10 -3.84
N LEU A 227 -4.41 -3.58 -3.50
CA LEU A 227 -3.19 -3.34 -4.26
C LEU A 227 -2.68 -4.63 -4.92
N HIS A 228 -1.98 -4.47 -6.03
CA HIS A 228 -1.14 -5.53 -6.60
C HIS A 228 0.32 -5.12 -6.40
N LEU A 229 1.02 -5.81 -5.51
CA LEU A 229 2.43 -5.57 -5.21
C LEU A 229 3.24 -6.72 -5.78
N ASP A 230 3.85 -6.49 -6.94
CA ASP A 230 4.57 -7.51 -7.69
C ASP A 230 6.04 -7.64 -7.21
N TYR A 231 6.80 -8.55 -7.84
CA TYR A 231 8.14 -8.94 -7.45
C TYR A 231 9.16 -7.78 -7.44
N THR A 232 9.52 -7.32 -6.25
CA THR A 232 10.69 -6.47 -5.99
C THR A 232 11.88 -7.31 -5.51
N GLY A 233 13.05 -6.68 -5.35
CA GLY A 233 14.28 -7.32 -4.84
C GLY A 233 14.11 -8.02 -3.49
N GLY A 234 13.48 -7.32 -2.55
CA GLY A 234 13.16 -7.76 -1.20
C GLY A 234 11.66 -8.03 -1.05
N ARG A 235 11.07 -7.56 0.05
CA ARG A 235 9.64 -7.74 0.36
C ARG A 235 8.76 -6.78 -0.39
N SER A 236 7.56 -7.22 -0.78
CA SER A 236 6.55 -6.33 -1.38
C SER A 236 6.05 -5.31 -0.36
N PHE A 237 5.78 -5.77 0.87
CA PHE A 237 5.51 -4.92 2.01
C PHE A 237 6.53 -5.18 3.11
N TYR A 238 7.19 -4.11 3.54
CA TYR A 238 8.17 -4.12 4.60
C TYR A 238 7.84 -3.06 5.63
N ALA A 239 7.96 -3.40 6.91
CA ALA A 239 7.90 -2.45 8.00
C ALA A 239 9.11 -2.67 8.90
N SER A 240 9.83 -1.60 9.22
CA SER A 240 10.98 -1.66 10.12
C SER A 240 10.94 -0.64 11.22
N ASN A 241 11.11 -1.15 12.43
CA ASN A 241 11.10 -0.40 13.66
C ASN A 241 12.07 -1.00 14.69
N THR A 242 12.96 -0.17 15.23
CA THR A 242 13.89 -0.49 16.31
C THR A 242 13.49 0.16 17.63
N GLU A 243 12.41 0.94 17.65
CA GLU A 243 11.88 1.60 18.85
C GLU A 243 11.08 0.63 19.73
N THR A 244 10.74 1.06 20.96
CA THR A 244 9.98 0.24 21.92
C THR A 244 8.49 0.15 21.60
N ASP A 245 7.94 1.14 20.90
CA ASP A 245 6.54 1.16 20.44
C ASP A 245 6.47 0.66 18.99
N GLY A 246 5.39 0.85 18.22
CA GLY A 246 5.40 0.34 16.83
C GLY A 246 4.22 0.69 15.93
N TYR A 247 3.72 -0.32 15.23
CA TYR A 247 2.64 -0.18 14.23
C TYR A 247 1.32 -0.64 14.82
N PHE A 248 0.28 0.21 14.78
CA PHE A 248 -0.98 -0.04 15.48
C PHE A 248 -2.23 0.06 14.59
N CYS A 249 -3.26 -0.72 14.92
CA CYS A 249 -4.61 -0.55 14.37
C CYS A 249 -4.64 -0.49 12.83
N GLY A 250 -3.79 -1.24 12.16
CA GLY A 250 -3.59 -1.12 10.72
C GLY A 250 -3.27 -2.45 10.07
N GLY A 251 -3.33 -2.50 8.75
CA GLY A 251 -3.25 -3.77 8.08
C GLY A 251 -3.19 -3.73 6.57
N LEU A 252 -3.16 -4.93 6.02
CA LEU A 252 -3.24 -5.19 4.59
C LEU A 252 -4.47 -6.03 4.30
N GLU A 253 -5.35 -5.56 3.42
CA GLU A 253 -6.49 -6.35 2.99
C GLU A 253 -6.71 -6.40 1.47
N LYS A 254 -7.25 -7.52 0.98
CA LYS A 254 -7.64 -7.69 -0.43
C LYS A 254 -6.51 -7.40 -1.43
N CYS A 255 -5.25 -7.63 -1.04
CA CYS A 255 -4.09 -7.40 -1.89
C CYS A 255 -3.66 -8.67 -2.61
N LEU A 256 -3.08 -8.49 -3.80
CA LEU A 256 -2.24 -9.49 -4.46
C LEU A 256 -0.78 -9.14 -4.16
N ILE A 257 -0.07 -10.02 -3.44
CA ILE A 257 1.27 -9.77 -2.92
C ILE A 257 2.22 -10.84 -3.44
N TRP A 258 3.16 -10.43 -4.26
CA TRP A 258 4.22 -11.27 -4.83
C TRP A 258 5.56 -10.81 -4.27
N SER A 259 6.15 -11.63 -3.38
CA SER A 259 7.37 -11.38 -2.59
C SER A 259 7.17 -11.06 -1.10
N GLY A 260 5.99 -11.36 -0.55
CA GLY A 260 5.74 -11.49 0.88
C GLY A 260 5.67 -10.18 1.69
N VAL A 261 5.31 -10.35 2.96
CA VAL A 261 5.10 -9.30 3.95
C VAL A 261 6.07 -9.53 5.11
N GLN A 262 6.80 -8.51 5.52
CA GLN A 262 7.63 -8.57 6.72
C GLN A 262 7.45 -7.34 7.59
N MET A 263 7.21 -7.55 8.89
CA MET A 263 7.16 -6.48 9.88
C MET A 263 8.11 -6.78 11.04
N ILE A 264 9.10 -5.91 11.22
CA ILE A 264 10.06 -5.94 12.32
C ILE A 264 9.69 -4.82 13.29
N GLY A 265 9.49 -5.17 14.56
CA GLY A 265 9.01 -4.22 15.57
C GLY A 265 7.52 -3.88 15.37
N ALA A 266 6.71 -4.88 15.04
CA ALA A 266 5.26 -4.75 14.93
C ALA A 266 4.62 -4.37 16.28
N GLY A 267 3.64 -3.46 16.26
CA GLY A 267 2.84 -3.13 17.43
C GLY A 267 1.63 -4.07 17.55
N ASP A 268 0.47 -3.52 17.91
CA ASP A 268 -0.75 -4.29 18.18
C ASP A 268 -1.93 -3.96 17.26
N SER A 269 -2.98 -4.77 17.37
CA SER A 269 -4.23 -4.58 16.64
C SER A 269 -4.02 -4.57 15.12
N LEU A 270 -3.11 -5.43 14.65
CA LEU A 270 -2.75 -5.55 13.24
C LEU A 270 -3.61 -6.61 12.54
N TYR A 271 -3.90 -6.40 11.26
CA TYR A 271 -4.68 -7.35 10.46
C TYR A 271 -4.11 -7.58 9.06
N PHE A 272 -4.16 -8.83 8.61
CA PHE A 272 -3.77 -9.27 7.28
C PHE A 272 -4.89 -10.16 6.75
N GLU A 273 -5.78 -9.59 5.94
CA GLU A 273 -7.05 -10.25 5.62
C GLU A 273 -7.34 -10.33 4.13
N LYS A 274 -7.83 -11.49 3.68
CA LYS A 274 -8.32 -11.67 2.30
C LYS A 274 -7.27 -11.39 1.22
N ASN A 275 -5.99 -11.60 1.52
CA ASN A 275 -4.91 -11.41 0.57
C ASN A 275 -4.60 -12.70 -0.19
N THR A 276 -4.08 -12.55 -1.41
CA THR A 276 -3.38 -13.63 -2.12
C THR A 276 -1.88 -13.36 -2.03
N ILE A 277 -1.13 -14.27 -1.44
CA ILE A 277 0.30 -14.10 -1.16
C ILE A 277 1.11 -15.21 -1.83
N ALA A 278 2.04 -14.83 -2.69
CA ALA A 278 2.88 -15.73 -3.47
C ALA A 278 4.31 -15.18 -3.59
N GLY A 279 5.16 -15.90 -4.33
CA GLY A 279 6.57 -15.55 -4.58
C GLY A 279 7.56 -16.34 -3.72
N GLU A 280 8.83 -15.95 -3.75
CA GLU A 280 9.94 -16.72 -3.16
C GLU A 280 10.18 -16.47 -1.68
N ASN A 281 9.80 -15.29 -1.17
CA ASN A 281 9.98 -14.96 0.24
C ASN A 281 8.93 -15.64 1.12
N ILE A 282 9.13 -15.62 2.45
CA ILE A 282 8.07 -16.04 3.40
C ILE A 282 6.83 -15.16 3.17
N GLY A 283 5.65 -15.80 3.15
CA GLY A 283 4.38 -15.12 2.93
C GLY A 283 4.14 -13.98 3.93
N ILE A 284 4.11 -14.31 5.23
CA ILE A 284 3.96 -13.35 6.32
C ILE A 284 5.02 -13.61 7.38
N GLU A 285 5.85 -12.62 7.67
CA GLU A 285 6.85 -12.66 8.73
C GLU A 285 6.67 -11.49 9.67
N ILE A 286 6.44 -11.76 10.96
CA ILE A 286 6.13 -10.72 11.93
C ILE A 286 6.95 -10.94 13.20
N THR A 287 7.59 -9.88 13.67
CA THR A 287 8.22 -9.80 14.99
C THR A 287 7.65 -8.60 15.73
N GLN A 288 6.94 -8.85 16.83
CA GLN A 288 6.33 -7.81 17.65
C GLN A 288 7.28 -7.21 18.69
N VAL A 289 7.06 -5.95 19.04
CA VAL A 289 7.66 -5.32 20.22
C VAL A 289 7.08 -5.88 21.52
N GLY A 290 7.73 -5.62 22.65
CA GLY A 290 7.26 -6.08 23.95
C GLY A 290 5.96 -5.41 24.38
N GLY A 291 5.02 -6.18 24.93
CA GLY A 291 3.72 -5.67 25.37
C GLY A 291 2.70 -5.47 24.25
N ALA A 292 3.09 -5.66 22.99
CA ALA A 292 2.15 -5.72 21.87
C ALA A 292 1.19 -6.91 22.02
N ASN A 293 0.02 -6.78 21.40
CA ASN A 293 -1.12 -7.65 21.63
C ASN A 293 -1.55 -8.31 20.30
N VAL A 294 -2.79 -8.15 19.87
CA VAL A 294 -3.39 -8.98 18.82
C VAL A 294 -2.80 -8.72 17.42
N VAL A 295 -2.46 -9.80 16.71
CA VAL A 295 -2.31 -9.85 15.25
C VAL A 295 -3.34 -10.81 14.68
N SER A 296 -4.11 -10.38 13.69
CA SER A 296 -5.09 -11.19 12.94
C SER A 296 -4.55 -11.50 11.55
N ILE A 297 -4.50 -12.77 11.19
CA ILE A 297 -4.14 -13.25 9.85
C ILE A 297 -5.28 -14.14 9.39
N ALA A 298 -6.18 -13.61 8.56
CA ALA A 298 -7.44 -14.28 8.29
C ALA A 298 -7.83 -14.33 6.80
N ASN A 299 -8.44 -15.44 6.38
CA ASN A 299 -9.03 -15.59 5.04
C ASN A 299 -8.03 -15.36 3.88
N ASN A 300 -6.73 -15.60 4.09
CA ASN A 300 -5.73 -15.42 3.04
C ASN A 300 -5.54 -16.71 2.24
N ASN A 301 -5.12 -16.57 0.99
CA ASN A 301 -4.59 -17.65 0.17
C ASN A 301 -3.06 -17.50 0.07
N ILE A 302 -2.28 -18.40 0.66
CA ILE A 302 -0.81 -18.28 0.74
C ILE A 302 -0.14 -19.47 0.05
N THR A 303 0.63 -19.15 -1.00
CA THR A 303 1.39 -20.12 -1.82
C THR A 303 2.88 -19.75 -1.94
N ALA A 304 3.36 -18.94 -1.01
CA ALA A 304 4.72 -18.43 -1.00
C ALA A 304 5.75 -19.55 -0.79
N ARG A 305 6.75 -19.63 -1.68
CA ARG A 305 7.76 -20.70 -1.71
C ARG A 305 8.74 -20.64 -0.54
N GLY A 306 8.91 -19.47 0.09
CA GLY A 306 9.76 -19.31 1.27
C GLY A 306 9.14 -19.86 2.56
N GLY A 307 7.91 -20.37 2.51
CA GLY A 307 7.10 -20.73 3.68
C GLY A 307 5.92 -19.77 3.85
N ALA A 308 4.90 -20.18 4.60
CA ALA A 308 3.69 -19.38 4.72
C ALA A 308 3.84 -18.31 5.82
N MET A 309 4.22 -18.72 7.03
CA MET A 309 4.22 -17.84 8.20
C MET A 309 5.38 -18.09 9.16
N LYS A 310 6.07 -17.02 9.56
CA LYS A 310 7.02 -17.02 10.68
C LYS A 310 6.65 -15.91 11.65
N LEU A 311 6.22 -16.29 12.85
CA LEU A 311 5.51 -15.41 13.76
C LEU A 311 6.18 -15.41 15.13
N ASN A 312 6.74 -14.25 15.47
CA ASN A 312 7.26 -13.93 16.79
C ASN A 312 6.34 -12.86 17.42
N THR A 313 5.15 -13.29 17.84
CA THR A 313 3.98 -12.45 18.18
C THR A 313 3.25 -12.95 19.44
N ASP A 314 2.64 -12.06 20.22
CA ASP A 314 1.65 -12.40 21.25
C ASP A 314 0.23 -12.47 20.66
N ARG A 315 -0.68 -13.25 21.26
CA ARG A 315 -2.12 -13.32 20.95
C ARG A 315 -2.48 -13.30 19.46
N VAL A 316 -1.73 -14.06 18.67
CA VAL A 316 -1.97 -14.18 17.23
C VAL A 316 -3.21 -15.01 16.93
N LYS A 317 -3.95 -14.59 15.91
CA LYS A 317 -5.11 -15.31 15.37
C LYS A 317 -4.82 -15.67 13.93
N ILE A 318 -4.79 -16.95 13.61
CA ILE A 318 -4.59 -17.50 12.28
C ILE A 318 -5.91 -18.19 11.93
N LEU A 319 -6.73 -17.56 11.10
CA LEU A 319 -8.14 -17.93 10.91
C LEU A 319 -8.47 -18.17 9.44
N ASP A 320 -9.05 -19.33 9.12
CA ASP A 320 -9.67 -19.59 7.81
C ASP A 320 -8.76 -19.35 6.59
N ASN A 321 -7.45 -19.55 6.75
CA ASN A 321 -6.49 -19.38 5.65
C ASN A 321 -6.40 -20.66 4.81
N ASN A 322 -6.28 -20.50 3.50
CA ASN A 322 -5.90 -21.57 2.58
C ASN A 322 -4.40 -21.46 2.29
N ILE A 323 -3.64 -22.48 2.69
CA ILE A 323 -2.18 -22.48 2.62
C ILE A 323 -1.72 -23.72 1.88
N GLU A 324 -1.03 -23.52 0.77
CA GLU A 324 -0.54 -24.60 -0.09
C GLU A 324 0.89 -24.32 -0.53
N ILE A 325 1.80 -25.23 -0.22
CA ILE A 325 3.21 -25.10 -0.62
C ILE A 325 3.50 -26.11 -1.74
N TYR A 326 3.60 -25.60 -2.98
CA TYR A 326 3.89 -26.37 -4.18
C TYR A 326 5.38 -26.27 -4.56
N ALA A 327 6.04 -27.41 -4.82
CA ALA A 327 7.48 -27.46 -5.04
C ALA A 327 7.97 -27.16 -6.46
N ASN A 328 7.25 -26.40 -7.28
CA ASN A 328 7.73 -26.15 -8.64
C ASN A 328 8.92 -25.17 -8.70
N GLY A 329 10.13 -25.73 -8.57
CA GLY A 329 11.24 -25.45 -9.50
C GLY A 329 12.17 -24.28 -9.18
N GLY A 330 12.52 -24.03 -7.92
CA GLY A 330 13.64 -23.13 -7.60
C GLY A 330 13.96 -23.17 -6.12
N THR A 331 15.13 -23.72 -5.78
CA THR A 331 15.81 -23.71 -4.47
C THR A 331 14.91 -23.69 -3.24
N ALA A 332 14.80 -24.86 -2.60
CA ALA A 332 14.28 -25.17 -1.27
C ALA A 332 13.75 -23.97 -0.44
N PRO A 333 12.52 -24.03 0.12
CA PRO A 333 12.17 -23.12 1.20
C PRO A 333 13.27 -23.21 2.25
N ALA A 334 13.79 -22.06 2.66
CA ALA A 334 14.86 -21.94 3.62
C ALA A 334 14.65 -22.90 4.81
N THR A 335 15.75 -23.27 5.46
CA THR A 335 15.80 -23.92 6.79
C THR A 335 15.00 -23.21 7.88
N GLU A 336 14.28 -22.12 7.54
CA GLU A 336 13.43 -21.29 8.38
C GLU A 336 12.27 -20.75 7.53
N PRO A 337 11.01 -20.90 7.95
CA PRO A 337 10.60 -21.55 9.20
C PRO A 337 10.72 -23.08 9.15
N ALA A 338 11.01 -23.69 10.30
CA ALA A 338 11.08 -25.16 10.45
C ALA A 338 9.75 -25.88 10.11
N ALA A 339 8.65 -25.13 9.99
CA ALA A 339 7.32 -25.59 9.60
C ALA A 339 6.64 -24.57 8.67
N ILE A 340 5.62 -24.96 7.90
CA ILE A 340 4.90 -24.02 7.01
C ILE A 340 4.35 -22.81 7.79
N ILE A 341 3.78 -23.08 8.96
CA ILE A 341 3.44 -22.08 9.98
C ILE A 341 4.32 -22.33 11.21
N HIS A 342 5.08 -21.33 11.62
CA HIS A 342 5.92 -21.42 12.82
C HIS A 342 5.70 -20.23 13.75
N ILE A 343 5.26 -20.52 14.97
CA ILE A 343 5.06 -19.55 16.05
C ILE A 343 6.13 -19.80 17.11
N THR A 344 6.95 -18.80 17.44
CA THR A 344 8.15 -18.96 18.30
C THR A 344 8.05 -18.33 19.69
N GLY A 345 6.94 -17.68 20.04
CA GLY A 345 6.85 -16.74 21.16
C GLY A 345 6.72 -15.31 20.68
N TYR A 346 6.94 -14.31 21.53
CA TYR A 346 7.25 -12.93 21.13
C TYR A 346 8.63 -12.53 21.68
N VAL A 347 9.21 -11.41 21.23
CA VAL A 347 10.62 -11.02 21.53
C VAL A 347 11.00 -11.09 23.02
N TRP A 348 10.03 -10.89 23.92
CA TRP A 348 10.28 -10.85 25.37
C TRP A 348 9.55 -11.93 26.15
N GLY A 349 8.96 -12.94 25.49
CA GLY A 349 8.33 -14.02 26.24
C GLY A 349 7.39 -14.93 25.46
N THR A 350 6.43 -15.45 26.20
CA THR A 350 5.49 -16.48 25.75
C THR A 350 4.32 -15.88 24.98
N THR A 351 4.00 -16.42 23.81
CA THR A 351 2.74 -16.11 23.13
C THR A 351 1.57 -16.64 23.95
N THR A 352 0.63 -15.81 24.34
CA THR A 352 -0.56 -16.18 25.09
C THR A 352 -1.78 -16.29 24.17
N ASN A 353 -2.65 -17.29 24.39
CA ASN A 353 -3.95 -17.39 23.73
C ASN A 353 -3.90 -17.30 22.20
N ALA A 354 -2.86 -17.89 21.58
CA ALA A 354 -2.79 -18.05 20.14
C ALA A 354 -3.98 -18.86 19.65
N ARG A 355 -4.62 -18.44 18.56
CA ARG A 355 -5.77 -19.13 17.96
C ARG A 355 -5.39 -19.57 16.56
N ILE A 356 -5.40 -20.87 16.31
CA ILE A 356 -5.18 -21.44 14.98
C ILE A 356 -6.46 -22.20 14.64
N GLU A 357 -7.31 -21.61 13.81
CA GLU A 357 -8.67 -22.08 13.60
C GLU A 357 -9.10 -22.06 12.13
N GLY A 358 -9.77 -23.12 11.67
CA GLY A 358 -10.39 -23.14 10.33
C GLY A 358 -9.41 -23.21 9.15
N ASN A 359 -8.11 -23.37 9.38
CA ASN A 359 -7.12 -23.29 8.31
C ASN A 359 -6.97 -24.60 7.56
N THR A 360 -6.71 -24.52 6.26
CA THR A 360 -6.22 -25.63 5.45
C THR A 360 -4.73 -25.42 5.17
N VAL A 361 -3.89 -26.34 5.62
CA VAL A 361 -2.43 -26.28 5.46
C VAL A 361 -1.94 -27.54 4.78
N LEU A 362 -1.52 -27.39 3.52
CA LEU A 362 -1.08 -28.49 2.67
C LEU A 362 0.39 -28.35 2.29
N ASN A 363 1.21 -29.21 2.88
CA ASN A 363 2.56 -29.46 2.40
C ASN A 363 2.52 -30.54 1.31
N ILE A 364 2.33 -30.17 0.04
CA ILE A 364 2.16 -31.16 -1.03
C ILE A 364 3.52 -31.74 -1.44
N LEU A 365 4.54 -30.89 -1.57
CA LEU A 365 5.87 -31.28 -2.07
C LEU A 365 7.03 -30.58 -1.32
N GLY A 366 6.75 -29.82 -0.26
CA GLY A 366 7.76 -29.06 0.47
C GLY A 366 8.58 -29.89 1.45
N THR A 367 9.79 -29.43 1.75
CA THR A 367 10.75 -30.06 2.67
C THR A 367 10.58 -29.62 4.13
N SER A 368 9.52 -28.89 4.47
CA SER A 368 9.24 -28.44 5.83
C SER A 368 9.10 -29.63 6.78
N ALA A 369 9.65 -29.51 8.00
CA ALA A 369 9.60 -30.59 8.98
C ALA A 369 8.19 -30.77 9.59
N ALA A 370 7.33 -29.75 9.49
CA ALA A 370 5.92 -29.85 9.84
C ALA A 370 5.02 -28.90 9.03
N ALA A 371 3.71 -29.17 9.00
CA ALA A 371 2.73 -28.19 8.52
C ALA A 371 2.56 -27.04 9.52
N CYS A 372 2.50 -27.31 10.82
CA CYS A 372 2.53 -26.25 11.82
C CYS A 372 3.33 -26.64 13.06
N LYS A 373 4.08 -25.68 13.59
CA LYS A 373 4.87 -25.80 14.82
C LYS A 373 4.62 -24.60 15.72
N ILE A 374 4.34 -24.88 16.99
CA ILE A 374 4.25 -23.86 18.04
C ILE A 374 5.34 -24.09 19.11
N GLU A 375 5.95 -22.99 19.54
CA GLU A 375 6.97 -22.92 20.59
C GLU A 375 6.69 -21.72 21.49
N ASN A 376 7.05 -21.81 22.77
CA ASN A 376 6.88 -20.74 23.76
C ASN A 376 5.45 -20.18 23.74
N CYS A 377 4.44 -21.05 23.68
CA CYS A 377 3.03 -20.66 23.65
C CYS A 377 2.32 -21.13 24.92
N ASN A 378 1.49 -20.28 25.52
CA ASN A 378 0.61 -20.61 26.63
C ASN A 378 -0.85 -20.43 26.21
N LEU A 379 -1.71 -21.38 26.56
CA LEU A 379 -3.16 -21.33 26.25
C LEU A 379 -3.48 -21.26 24.75
N ALA A 380 -2.61 -21.83 23.90
CA ALA A 380 -2.90 -21.91 22.46
C ALA A 380 -4.14 -22.78 22.21
N LYS A 381 -5.01 -22.36 21.28
CA LYS A 381 -6.24 -23.05 20.89
C LYS A 381 -6.17 -23.46 19.43
N ILE A 382 -6.33 -24.76 19.19
CA ILE A 382 -6.21 -25.38 17.88
C ILE A 382 -7.54 -26.07 17.57
N SER A 383 -8.30 -25.58 16.59
CA SER A 383 -9.63 -26.13 16.26
C SER A 383 -9.96 -26.05 14.77
N ASN A 384 -10.68 -27.03 14.25
CA ASN A 384 -11.24 -27.03 12.89
C ASN A 384 -10.18 -26.82 11.78
N ASN A 385 -8.94 -27.26 11.98
CA ASN A 385 -7.90 -27.14 10.95
C ASN A 385 -7.73 -28.45 10.19
N ARG A 386 -7.22 -28.36 8.96
CA ARG A 386 -6.70 -29.49 8.20
C ARG A 386 -5.19 -29.33 8.01
N PHE A 387 -4.41 -30.16 8.68
CA PHE A 387 -2.95 -30.20 8.56
C PHE A 387 -2.50 -31.40 7.75
N HIS A 388 -1.69 -31.14 6.73
CA HIS A 388 -0.98 -32.15 5.97
C HIS A 388 0.50 -31.79 5.93
N GLY A 389 1.31 -32.47 6.73
CA GLY A 389 2.76 -32.30 6.83
C GLY A 389 3.55 -32.79 5.62
N GLY A 390 2.89 -33.47 4.67
CA GLY A 390 3.50 -33.98 3.44
C GLY A 390 4.11 -35.38 3.56
N SER A 391 4.84 -35.79 2.53
CA SER A 391 5.53 -37.09 2.45
C SER A 391 6.81 -37.12 3.29
N GLY A 392 7.19 -38.30 3.82
CA GLY A 392 8.55 -38.52 4.35
C GLY A 392 8.81 -38.05 5.79
N GLY A 393 8.04 -38.53 6.77
CA GLY A 393 8.36 -38.34 8.20
C GLY A 393 8.09 -36.94 8.78
N ALA A 394 7.80 -35.95 7.96
CA ALA A 394 7.33 -34.63 8.39
C ALA A 394 6.03 -34.74 9.21
N GLN A 395 5.91 -33.91 10.24
CA GLN A 395 4.77 -33.91 11.17
C GLN A 395 3.61 -33.06 10.63
N ASP A 396 2.37 -33.44 10.94
CA ASP A 396 1.24 -32.57 10.66
C ASP A 396 1.22 -31.41 11.67
N PHE A 397 1.54 -31.69 12.93
CA PHE A 397 1.55 -30.67 13.98
C PHE A 397 2.60 -30.95 15.07
N ILE A 398 3.29 -29.91 15.53
CA ILE A 398 4.28 -29.99 16.60
C ILE A 398 3.95 -28.99 17.70
N ILE A 399 3.84 -29.48 18.94
CA ILE A 399 3.80 -28.71 20.17
C ILE A 399 5.13 -28.92 20.90
N ALA A 400 5.96 -27.88 20.99
CA ALA A 400 7.25 -27.98 21.66
C ALA A 400 7.13 -28.01 23.19
N ALA A 401 8.20 -28.43 23.86
CA ALA A 401 8.25 -28.57 25.32
C ALA A 401 8.08 -27.24 26.08
N SER A 402 8.38 -26.12 25.44
CA SER A 402 8.19 -24.79 26.02
C SER A 402 6.74 -24.29 25.94
N CYS A 403 5.82 -25.06 25.37
CA CYS A 403 4.40 -24.74 25.36
C CYS A 403 3.70 -25.24 26.63
N THR A 404 2.76 -24.45 27.13
CA THR A 404 1.92 -24.79 28.29
C THR A 404 0.43 -24.65 27.99
N ALA A 405 -0.39 -25.50 28.61
CA ALA A 405 -1.85 -25.39 28.59
C ALA A 405 -2.47 -25.28 27.18
N THR A 406 -1.89 -25.96 26.19
CA THR A 406 -2.42 -25.96 24.80
C THR A 406 -3.71 -26.77 24.74
N CYS A 407 -4.76 -26.22 24.11
CA CYS A 407 -6.03 -26.91 23.88
C CYS A 407 -6.12 -27.36 22.42
N ILE A 408 -6.22 -28.67 22.19
CA ILE A 408 -6.49 -29.26 20.88
C ILE A 408 -7.93 -29.78 20.87
N TYR A 409 -8.74 -29.24 19.97
CA TYR A 409 -10.15 -29.63 19.79
C TYR A 409 -10.26 -30.83 18.84
N PRO A 410 -11.34 -31.64 18.93
CA PRO A 410 -11.44 -32.91 18.21
C PRO A 410 -11.79 -32.74 16.73
N ASP A 411 -12.13 -31.52 16.31
CA ASP A 411 -12.50 -31.13 14.95
C ASP A 411 -11.30 -30.88 14.02
N ASN A 412 -10.07 -31.07 14.50
CA ASN A 412 -8.88 -30.99 13.65
C ASN A 412 -8.65 -32.29 12.85
N GLN A 413 -8.27 -32.15 11.59
CA GLN A 413 -7.86 -33.23 10.70
C GLN A 413 -6.33 -33.25 10.54
N PHE A 414 -5.67 -34.29 11.03
CA PHE A 414 -4.25 -34.53 10.84
C PHE A 414 -4.05 -35.65 9.81
N TYR A 415 -3.64 -35.30 8.60
CA TYR A 415 -3.70 -36.21 7.44
C TYR A 415 -2.91 -37.51 7.65
N ASN A 416 -1.71 -37.42 8.23
CA ASN A 416 -0.88 -38.59 8.53
C ASN A 416 -0.99 -39.02 9.99
N SER A 417 -1.84 -38.37 10.79
CA SER A 417 -1.92 -38.54 12.25
C SER A 417 -0.57 -38.33 12.97
N ARG A 418 0.34 -37.56 12.37
CA ARG A 418 1.69 -37.32 12.90
C ARG A 418 1.69 -36.06 13.75
N VAL A 419 1.36 -36.21 15.03
CA VAL A 419 1.36 -35.12 16.00
C VAL A 419 2.43 -35.40 17.05
N THR A 420 3.40 -34.50 17.16
CA THR A 420 4.37 -34.51 18.27
C THR A 420 3.91 -33.53 19.33
N ASN A 421 3.65 -34.02 20.53
CA ASN A 421 3.28 -33.19 21.66
C ASN A 421 4.28 -33.39 22.81
N SER A 422 5.11 -32.38 23.03
CA SER A 422 6.03 -32.32 24.17
C SER A 422 5.65 -31.25 25.19
N GLY A 423 4.57 -30.51 24.96
CA GLY A 423 4.11 -29.42 25.83
C GLY A 423 3.56 -29.92 27.18
N THR A 424 3.56 -29.04 28.18
CA THR A 424 3.06 -29.34 29.51
C THR A 424 1.60 -28.91 29.67
N GLY A 425 0.75 -29.78 30.21
CA GLY A 425 -0.66 -29.47 30.44
C GLY A 425 -1.49 -29.32 29.17
N THR A 426 -1.08 -29.91 28.06
CA THR A 426 -1.90 -29.98 26.84
C THR A 426 -3.20 -30.73 27.13
N VAL A 427 -4.33 -30.11 26.79
CA VAL A 427 -5.68 -30.66 26.96
C VAL A 427 -6.25 -31.01 25.58
N TYR A 428 -6.66 -32.27 25.42
CA TYR A 428 -7.48 -32.70 24.29
C TYR A 428 -8.94 -32.48 24.70
N VAL A 429 -9.59 -31.50 24.08
CA VAL A 429 -10.97 -31.16 24.37
C VAL A 429 -11.86 -32.24 23.75
N SER A 430 -12.84 -32.73 24.50
CA SER A 430 -13.77 -33.79 24.10
C SER A 430 -14.95 -33.26 23.29
#